data_AF-A0A661ISK7-F1
#
_entry.id   AF-A0A661ISK7-F1
#
_cell.length_a   1.000
_cell.length_b   1.000
_cell.length_c   1.000
_cell.angle_alpha   90.00
_cell.angle_beta   90.00
_cell.angle_gamma   90.00
#
_symmetry.space_group_name_H-M   'P 1'
#
loop_
_entity.id
_entity.type
_entity.pdbx_description
1 polymer ?
#
loop_
_entity_poly.entity_id
_entity_poly.type
_entity_poly.pdbx_seq_one_letter_code
_entity_poly.pdbx_strand_id
1 'polypeptide(L)'
;MSRYHITLSLGRSDSVVVQSKNATDVKAFFKDTSEAIVRNVKRILFSKEYNMNYKTVPEVVAEEVYHKVIVQALTESYSHTYTLFNIKKTITKDDIITQFKKLKIQNEDITDFSEILFFEDKDSSPNIKNLYQIVYKRESRTFTEELYAKSWQRAKEVADILINGEVVEVRKFSRITDKIKKDKGNYLPSKKVTIFDGGIDKFHYTFKIPKLKSNIDDLLIIDSANNNLQIANNKPSDIKVYS
;
A
#
# COMPACT_ATOMS: atom_id res chain seq x y z
N MET A 1 0.24 13.42 -9.73
CA MET A 1 1.05 13.10 -8.54
C MET A 1 1.03 11.60 -8.29
N SER A 2 2.18 10.94 -8.23
CA SER A 2 2.27 9.52 -7.88
C SER A 2 3.20 9.35 -6.69
N ARG A 3 2.61 9.09 -5.52
CA ARG A 3 3.33 8.62 -4.35
C ARG A 3 3.29 7.10 -4.33
N TYR A 4 4.39 6.49 -3.95
CA TYR A 4 4.52 5.05 -3.82
C TYR A 4 4.88 4.71 -2.39
N HIS A 5 4.15 3.77 -1.80
CA HIS A 5 4.53 3.06 -0.58
C HIS A 5 5.32 1.81 -0.98
N ILE A 6 6.51 1.66 -0.41
CA ILE A 6 7.46 0.59 -0.71
C ILE A 6 7.72 -0.17 0.57
N THR A 7 7.60 -1.49 0.52
CA THR A 7 8.13 -2.37 1.56
C THR A 7 9.42 -3.02 1.07
N LEU A 8 10.50 -2.81 1.81
CA LEU A 8 11.80 -3.44 1.63
C LEU A 8 11.96 -4.57 2.64
N SER A 9 12.70 -5.63 2.29
CA SER A 9 12.94 -6.74 3.22
C SER A 9 14.35 -7.28 3.12
N LEU A 10 14.97 -7.48 4.28
CA LEU A 10 16.20 -8.26 4.48
C LEU A 10 16.18 -8.67 5.95
N GLY A 11 15.80 -9.92 6.22
CA GLY A 11 15.40 -10.37 7.57
C GLY A 11 14.11 -9.70 8.06
N ARG A 12 14.20 -8.42 8.44
CA ARG A 12 13.07 -7.56 8.83
C ARG A 12 12.55 -6.73 7.65
N SER A 13 11.28 -6.35 7.73
CA SER A 13 10.62 -5.45 6.77
C SER A 13 10.72 -4.00 7.20
N ASP A 14 11.04 -3.13 6.24
CA ASP A 14 11.07 -1.68 6.39
C ASP A 14 10.08 -1.08 5.38
N SER A 15 9.43 0.04 5.72
CA SER A 15 8.50 0.73 4.81
C SER A 15 8.86 2.19 4.62
N VAL A 16 8.72 2.66 3.39
CA VAL A 16 9.09 4.02 2.98
C VAL A 16 8.12 4.53 1.93
N VAL A 17 7.86 5.84 1.94
CA VAL A 17 7.06 6.51 0.91
C VAL A 17 7.96 7.42 0.09
N VAL A 18 7.92 7.29 -1.24
CA VAL A 18 8.66 8.16 -2.16
C VAL A 18 7.75 8.66 -3.28
N GLN A 19 8.16 9.76 -3.92
CA GLN A 19 7.52 10.28 -5.11
C GLN A 19 8.35 9.92 -6.36
N SER A 20 7.68 9.47 -7.41
CA SER A 20 8.33 9.07 -8.66
C SER A 20 7.31 9.02 -9.80
N LYS A 21 7.79 9.02 -11.04
CA LYS A 21 6.95 8.95 -12.24
C LYS A 21 6.22 7.61 -12.34
N ASN A 22 6.92 6.51 -12.03
CA ASN A 22 6.39 5.16 -12.20
C ASN A 22 7.04 4.16 -11.21
N ALA A 23 6.46 2.96 -11.09
CA ALA A 23 6.96 1.94 -10.18
C ALA A 23 8.31 1.32 -10.59
N THR A 24 8.69 1.41 -11.88
CA THR A 24 9.97 0.92 -12.39
C THR A 24 11.12 1.79 -11.90
N ASP A 25 10.95 3.11 -11.94
CA ASP A 25 11.95 4.07 -11.47
C ASP A 25 12.16 3.92 -9.95
N VAL A 26 11.08 3.80 -9.17
CA VAL A 26 11.15 3.49 -7.73
C VAL A 26 11.97 2.22 -7.46
N LYS A 27 11.76 1.18 -8.27
CA LYS A 27 12.50 -0.07 -8.15
C LYS A 27 13.97 0.12 -8.52
N ALA A 28 14.27 0.85 -9.58
CA ALA A 28 15.64 1.14 -9.99
C ALA A 28 16.39 1.85 -8.85
N PHE A 29 15.79 2.89 -8.28
CA PHE A 29 16.35 3.61 -7.14
C PHE A 29 16.73 2.68 -5.96
N PHE A 30 15.79 1.85 -5.48
CA PHE A 30 16.08 0.95 -4.36
C PHE A 30 16.98 -0.22 -4.74
N LYS A 31 16.98 -0.66 -6.00
CA LYS A 31 17.92 -1.67 -6.50
C LYS A 31 19.34 -1.11 -6.49
N ASP A 32 19.51 0.18 -6.78
CA ASP A 32 20.82 0.82 -6.83
C ASP A 32 21.33 1.11 -5.43
N THR A 33 20.45 1.55 -4.53
CA THR A 33 20.83 2.11 -3.21
C THR A 33 20.79 1.13 -2.04
N SER A 34 19.85 0.18 -2.04
CA SER A 34 19.57 -0.69 -0.90
C SER A 34 19.98 -2.14 -1.18
N GLU A 35 20.52 -2.80 -0.15
CA GLU A 35 20.79 -4.23 -0.15
C GLU A 35 19.51 -5.05 0.07
N ALA A 36 18.48 -4.45 0.70
CA ALA A 36 17.18 -5.06 0.89
C ALA A 36 16.40 -5.21 -0.41
N ILE A 37 15.62 -6.29 -0.53
CA ILE A 37 14.77 -6.53 -1.69
C ILE A 37 13.49 -5.70 -1.61
N VAL A 38 13.07 -5.13 -2.73
CA VAL A 38 11.75 -4.51 -2.87
C VAL A 38 10.69 -5.61 -2.90
N ARG A 39 9.96 -5.80 -1.80
CA ARG A 39 8.89 -6.80 -1.65
C ARG A 39 7.58 -6.37 -2.30
N ASN A 40 7.17 -5.14 -2.04
CA ASN A 40 5.97 -4.59 -2.67
C ASN A 40 6.18 -3.13 -3.03
N VAL A 41 5.49 -2.72 -4.11
CA VAL A 41 5.39 -1.32 -4.53
C VAL A 41 3.91 -1.05 -4.72
N LYS A 42 3.36 -0.11 -3.94
CA LYS A 42 1.95 0.23 -3.97
C LYS A 42 1.80 1.71 -4.28
N ARG A 43 1.07 2.06 -5.34
CA ARG A 43 0.77 3.46 -5.67
C ARG A 43 -0.34 3.96 -4.76
N ILE A 44 -0.13 5.09 -4.10
CA ILE A 44 -1.14 5.74 -3.26
C ILE A 44 -2.12 6.48 -4.18
N LEU A 45 -3.42 6.18 -4.05
CA LEU A 45 -4.49 6.71 -4.89
C LEU A 45 -5.45 7.64 -4.12
N PHE A 46 -5.55 7.44 -2.81
CA PHE A 46 -6.29 8.28 -1.88
C PHE A 46 -5.47 8.37 -0.60
N SER A 47 -5.31 9.56 0.00
CA SER A 47 -4.62 9.72 1.29
C SER A 47 -5.04 11.01 1.98
N LYS A 48 -5.47 10.92 3.25
CA LYS A 48 -5.76 12.09 4.09
C LYS A 48 -4.49 12.86 4.43
N GLU A 49 -3.41 12.14 4.78
CA GLU A 49 -2.11 12.71 5.16
C GLU A 49 -1.52 13.56 4.03
N TYR A 50 -1.65 13.09 2.78
CA TYR A 50 -1.09 13.79 1.61
C TYR A 50 -2.11 14.64 0.85
N ASN A 51 -3.32 14.80 1.39
CA ASN A 51 -4.43 15.50 0.74
C ASN A 51 -4.68 15.05 -0.72
N MET A 52 -4.59 13.74 -0.96
CA MET A 52 -4.72 13.14 -2.30
C MET A 52 -6.13 12.59 -2.47
N ASN A 53 -6.89 13.17 -3.42
CA ASN A 53 -8.29 12.80 -3.68
C ASN A 53 -9.17 12.78 -2.41
N TYR A 54 -8.79 13.55 -1.40
CA TYR A 54 -9.49 13.68 -0.13
C TYR A 54 -10.39 14.92 -0.18
N LYS A 55 -11.68 14.72 0.07
CA LYS A 55 -12.61 15.79 0.45
C LYS A 55 -12.99 15.50 1.89
N THR A 56 -12.95 16.50 2.75
CA THR A 56 -13.16 16.41 4.21
C THR A 56 -14.29 15.44 4.57
N VAL A 57 -14.00 14.50 5.47
CA VAL A 57 -14.92 13.41 5.88
C VAL A 57 -15.30 13.63 7.36
N PRO A 58 -16.56 13.31 7.77
CA PRO A 58 -17.01 13.45 9.16
C PRO A 58 -16.26 12.50 10.11
N GLU A 59 -16.33 12.81 11.42
CA GLU A 59 -15.81 11.95 12.49
C GLU A 59 -16.49 10.57 12.50
N VAL A 60 -15.69 9.55 12.79
CA VAL A 60 -16.15 8.17 12.95
C VAL A 60 -16.52 7.95 14.42
N VAL A 61 -17.77 7.59 14.67
CA VAL A 61 -18.24 7.17 16.01
C VAL A 61 -17.97 5.68 16.15
N ALA A 62 -17.45 5.26 17.31
CA ALA A 62 -17.13 3.85 17.56
C ALA A 62 -18.42 3.00 17.66
N GLU A 63 -18.56 2.02 16.76
CA GLU A 63 -19.64 1.02 16.79
C GLU A 63 -19.16 -0.36 17.29
N GLU A 64 -20.11 -1.22 17.70
CA GLU A 64 -19.81 -2.63 17.96
C GLU A 64 -19.39 -3.36 16.67
N VAL A 65 -18.46 -4.32 16.77
CA VAL A 65 -17.92 -5.03 15.59
C VAL A 65 -17.96 -6.55 15.68
N TYR A 66 -18.01 -7.19 14.51
CA TYR A 66 -17.51 -8.55 14.31
C TYR A 66 -15.98 -8.54 14.18
N HIS A 67 -15.32 -9.49 14.83
CA HIS A 67 -13.86 -9.55 14.81
C HIS A 67 -13.32 -9.99 13.44
N LYS A 68 -13.98 -10.94 12.78
CA LYS A 68 -13.58 -11.52 11.50
C LYS A 68 -14.77 -12.01 10.69
N VAL A 69 -14.80 -11.70 9.40
CA VAL A 69 -15.77 -12.20 8.41
C VAL A 69 -14.99 -12.79 7.23
N ILE A 70 -15.31 -14.02 6.85
CA ILE A 70 -14.79 -14.70 5.68
C ILE A 70 -15.91 -14.76 4.63
N VAL A 71 -15.59 -14.33 3.41
CA VAL A 71 -16.51 -14.36 2.28
C VAL A 71 -15.89 -15.21 1.18
N GLN A 72 -16.50 -16.36 0.91
CA GLN A 72 -16.12 -17.21 -0.22
C GLN A 72 -17.01 -16.85 -1.41
N ALA A 73 -16.44 -16.05 -2.30
CA ALA A 73 -17.12 -15.55 -3.49
C ALA A 73 -16.74 -16.36 -4.73
N LEU A 74 -17.69 -16.48 -5.65
CA LEU A 74 -17.58 -17.24 -6.88
C LEU A 74 -17.79 -16.33 -8.10
N THR A 75 -17.07 -16.64 -9.16
CA THR A 75 -17.33 -16.16 -10.52
C THR A 75 -17.66 -17.36 -11.41
N GLU A 76 -17.82 -17.15 -12.71
CA GLU A 76 -18.02 -18.25 -13.66
C GLU A 76 -16.86 -19.25 -13.63
N SER A 77 -15.62 -18.76 -13.48
CA SER A 77 -14.41 -19.60 -13.62
C SER A 77 -13.58 -19.74 -12.35
N TYR A 78 -13.81 -18.92 -11.31
CA TYR A 78 -12.92 -18.83 -10.16
C TYR A 78 -13.67 -18.74 -8.83
N SER A 79 -12.99 -19.13 -7.75
CA SER A 79 -13.38 -18.83 -6.39
C SER A 79 -12.29 -18.02 -5.69
N HIS A 80 -12.68 -17.21 -4.72
CA HIS A 80 -11.75 -16.50 -3.86
C HIS A 80 -12.32 -16.30 -2.46
N THR A 81 -11.45 -16.48 -1.48
CA THR A 81 -11.78 -16.29 -0.07
C THR A 81 -11.25 -14.94 0.39
N TYR A 82 -12.14 -14.02 0.68
CA TYR A 82 -11.80 -12.75 1.31
C TYR A 82 -11.91 -12.91 2.83
N THR A 83 -10.89 -12.46 3.54
CA THR A 83 -10.93 -12.35 5.00
C THR A 83 -10.96 -10.88 5.35
N LEU A 84 -11.99 -10.45 6.05
CA LEU A 84 -12.18 -9.08 6.53
C LEU A 84 -12.16 -9.04 8.05
N PHE A 85 -11.57 -8.00 8.63
CA PHE A 85 -11.60 -7.75 10.06
C PHE A 85 -12.33 -6.46 10.39
N ASN A 86 -12.77 -6.32 11.64
CA ASN A 86 -13.38 -5.09 12.19
C ASN A 86 -14.64 -4.63 11.42
N ILE A 87 -15.51 -5.56 11.05
CA ILE A 87 -16.77 -5.27 10.34
C ILE A 87 -17.82 -4.78 11.33
N LYS A 88 -18.57 -3.72 11.00
CA LYS A 88 -19.65 -3.19 11.88
C LYS A 88 -20.69 -4.28 12.14
N LYS A 89 -21.17 -4.42 13.38
CA LYS A 89 -22.19 -5.45 13.72
C LYS A 89 -23.54 -5.24 13.02
N THR A 90 -23.81 -4.03 12.57
CA THR A 90 -25.02 -3.69 11.79
C THR A 90 -25.02 -4.28 10.38
N ILE A 91 -23.85 -4.72 9.88
CA ILE A 91 -23.73 -5.33 8.54
C ILE A 91 -24.34 -6.72 8.54
N THR A 92 -25.30 -6.92 7.66
CA THR A 92 -25.98 -8.20 7.43
C THR A 92 -25.31 -9.02 6.31
N LYS A 93 -25.74 -10.27 6.14
CA LYS A 93 -25.32 -11.11 5.02
C LYS A 93 -25.69 -10.47 3.66
N ASP A 94 -26.86 -9.84 3.57
CA ASP A 94 -27.32 -9.19 2.34
C ASP A 94 -26.49 -7.94 2.02
N ASP A 95 -26.04 -7.20 3.04
CA ASP A 95 -25.09 -6.10 2.85
C ASP A 95 -23.77 -6.61 2.27
N ILE A 96 -23.23 -7.71 2.81
CA ILE A 96 -22.00 -8.35 2.29
C ILE A 96 -22.19 -8.75 0.83
N ILE A 97 -23.27 -9.46 0.49
CA ILE A 97 -23.58 -9.87 -0.89
C ILE A 97 -23.66 -8.63 -1.80
N THR A 98 -24.40 -7.61 -1.39
CA THR A 98 -24.63 -6.38 -2.16
C THR A 98 -23.31 -5.65 -2.44
N GLN A 99 -22.46 -5.50 -1.43
CA GLN A 99 -21.17 -4.81 -1.59
C GLN A 99 -20.16 -5.66 -2.36
N PHE A 100 -20.09 -6.97 -2.13
CA PHE A 100 -19.13 -7.84 -2.80
C PHE A 100 -19.44 -8.04 -4.29
N LYS A 101 -20.70 -7.97 -4.71
CA LYS A 101 -21.03 -7.92 -6.15
C LYS A 101 -20.46 -6.71 -6.88
N LYS A 102 -19.96 -5.68 -6.17
CA LYS A 102 -19.22 -4.55 -6.76
C LYS A 102 -17.72 -4.87 -7.00
N LEU A 103 -17.20 -5.95 -6.41
CA LEU A 103 -15.81 -6.41 -6.44
C LEU A 103 -15.58 -7.43 -7.58
N LYS A 104 -14.35 -7.98 -7.68
CA LYS A 104 -13.95 -8.91 -8.75
C LYS A 104 -13.03 -10.01 -8.27
N ILE A 105 -13.04 -11.16 -8.96
CA ILE A 105 -12.01 -12.20 -8.85
C ILE A 105 -11.36 -12.38 -10.23
N GLN A 106 -10.03 -12.24 -10.31
CA GLN A 106 -9.26 -12.41 -11.56
C GLN A 106 -9.80 -11.68 -12.82
N ASN A 107 -10.41 -10.50 -12.63
CA ASN A 107 -11.09 -9.68 -13.66
C ASN A 107 -12.52 -10.09 -14.02
N GLU A 108 -13.06 -11.18 -13.48
CA GLU A 108 -14.47 -11.57 -13.59
C GLU A 108 -15.32 -10.89 -12.50
N ASP A 109 -16.59 -10.64 -12.81
CA ASP A 109 -17.56 -10.11 -11.85
C ASP A 109 -18.03 -11.24 -10.92
N ILE A 110 -18.18 -10.96 -9.63
CA ILE A 110 -18.68 -11.95 -8.65
C ILE A 110 -20.16 -12.18 -8.92
N THR A 111 -20.51 -13.44 -9.21
CA THR A 111 -21.86 -13.85 -9.55
C THR A 111 -22.59 -14.45 -8.36
N ASP A 112 -21.88 -15.22 -7.52
CA ASP A 112 -22.47 -15.98 -6.42
C ASP A 112 -21.54 -16.14 -5.21
N PHE A 113 -22.06 -16.71 -4.12
CA PHE A 113 -21.36 -16.90 -2.85
C PHE A 113 -21.61 -18.31 -2.30
N SER A 114 -20.57 -19.11 -2.15
CA SER A 114 -20.70 -20.43 -1.52
C SER A 114 -20.86 -20.33 -0.01
N GLU A 115 -20.21 -19.35 0.61
CA GLU A 115 -20.25 -19.20 2.07
C GLU A 115 -19.92 -17.77 2.54
N ILE A 116 -20.58 -17.36 3.61
CA ILE A 116 -20.22 -16.16 4.39
C ILE A 116 -20.15 -16.63 5.84
N LEU A 117 -18.92 -16.80 6.32
CA LEU A 117 -18.61 -17.33 7.65
C LEU A 117 -18.00 -16.25 8.53
N PHE A 118 -18.13 -16.41 9.83
CA PHE A 118 -17.38 -15.63 10.79
C PHE A 118 -16.27 -16.57 11.35
N PHE A 119 -15.00 -16.12 11.34
CA PHE A 119 -13.74 -16.80 11.78
C PHE A 119 -12.88 -17.66 10.80
N GLU A 120 -11.54 -17.53 10.93
CA GLU A 120 -10.49 -18.59 10.99
C GLU A 120 -9.72 -19.18 9.76
N ASP A 121 -9.09 -18.38 8.87
CA ASP A 121 -7.79 -18.64 8.14
C ASP A 121 -7.71 -19.23 6.70
N LYS A 122 -6.54 -18.99 6.08
CA LYS A 122 -6.27 -18.68 4.64
C LYS A 122 -5.58 -19.78 3.83
N ASP A 123 -5.77 -19.74 2.49
CA ASP A 123 -4.65 -19.96 1.56
C ASP A 123 -4.78 -19.30 0.15
N SER A 124 -3.60 -19.19 -0.47
CA SER A 124 -3.22 -18.94 -1.87
C SER A 124 -3.00 -17.51 -2.40
N SER A 125 -1.82 -17.35 -3.00
CA SER A 125 -1.20 -16.13 -3.53
C SER A 125 -1.99 -15.46 -4.65
N PRO A 126 -2.15 -14.13 -4.66
CA PRO A 126 -3.23 -13.56 -5.44
C PRO A 126 -2.72 -12.83 -6.71
N ASN A 127 -3.51 -12.89 -7.78
CA ASN A 127 -3.27 -12.19 -9.05
C ASN A 127 -3.34 -10.68 -8.81
N ILE A 128 -2.25 -9.91 -8.92
CA ILE A 128 -2.21 -8.49 -8.48
C ILE A 128 -3.00 -7.51 -9.35
N LYS A 129 -3.55 -7.94 -10.50
CA LYS A 129 -4.34 -7.06 -11.36
C LYS A 129 -5.64 -6.71 -10.62
N ASN A 130 -5.77 -5.44 -10.23
CA ASN A 130 -6.91 -4.87 -9.48
C ASN A 130 -6.94 -5.14 -7.96
N LEU A 131 -5.79 -5.49 -7.36
CA LEU A 131 -5.64 -5.56 -5.91
C LEU A 131 -5.37 -4.18 -5.32
N TYR A 132 -6.16 -3.80 -4.31
CA TYR A 132 -5.99 -2.59 -3.51
C TYR A 132 -5.75 -2.96 -2.05
N GLN A 133 -4.87 -2.21 -1.38
CA GLN A 133 -4.76 -2.20 0.07
C GLN A 133 -5.52 -0.99 0.60
N ILE A 134 -6.49 -1.24 1.47
CA ILE A 134 -7.16 -0.24 2.28
C ILE A 134 -6.37 -0.08 3.57
N VAL A 135 -6.10 1.16 3.98
CA VAL A 135 -5.50 1.50 5.26
C VAL A 135 -6.51 2.33 6.04
N TYR A 136 -6.84 1.89 7.25
CA TYR A 136 -7.83 2.54 8.09
C TYR A 136 -7.37 2.69 9.53
N LYS A 137 -7.88 3.70 10.23
CA LYS A 137 -7.64 3.94 11.65
C LYS A 137 -8.85 3.54 12.47
N ARG A 138 -8.60 2.84 13.57
CA ARG A 138 -9.59 2.52 14.60
C ARG A 138 -8.88 2.55 15.95
N GLU A 139 -9.46 3.22 16.95
CA GLU A 139 -8.94 3.26 18.32
C GLU A 139 -7.43 3.62 18.37
N SER A 140 -7.03 4.65 17.62
CA SER A 140 -5.63 5.11 17.47
C SER A 140 -4.65 4.10 16.82
N ARG A 141 -5.12 2.94 16.37
CA ARG A 141 -4.31 1.93 15.66
C ARG A 141 -4.58 1.98 14.16
N THR A 142 -3.58 1.61 13.38
CA THR A 142 -3.66 1.52 11.92
C THR A 142 -3.75 0.06 11.50
N PHE A 143 -4.73 -0.25 10.66
CA PHE A 143 -4.99 -1.58 10.13
C PHE A 143 -4.99 -1.57 8.61
N THR A 144 -4.90 -2.75 8.00
CA THR A 144 -4.97 -2.89 6.55
C THR A 144 -5.81 -4.06 6.11
N GLU A 145 -6.64 -3.87 5.09
CA GLU A 145 -7.33 -4.94 4.35
C GLU A 145 -6.90 -4.94 2.88
N GLU A 146 -7.02 -6.08 2.22
CA GLU A 146 -6.76 -6.22 0.79
C GLU A 146 -8.06 -6.56 0.05
N LEU A 147 -8.41 -5.76 -0.95
CA LEU A 147 -9.65 -5.87 -1.71
C LEU A 147 -9.39 -5.83 -3.22
N TYR A 148 -10.12 -6.65 -3.96
CA TYR A 148 -10.10 -6.67 -5.42
C TYR A 148 -11.26 -5.87 -6.01
N ALA A 149 -11.01 -4.85 -6.84
CA ALA A 149 -12.08 -3.98 -7.35
C ALA A 149 -11.84 -3.42 -8.76
N LYS A 150 -12.91 -3.06 -9.51
CA LYS A 150 -12.76 -2.37 -10.82
C LYS A 150 -12.02 -1.03 -10.69
N SER A 151 -12.12 -0.36 -9.54
CA SER A 151 -11.47 0.93 -9.27
C SER A 151 -11.17 1.10 -7.79
N TRP A 152 -10.27 2.02 -7.46
CA TRP A 152 -9.95 2.33 -6.06
C TRP A 152 -11.14 2.96 -5.33
N GLN A 153 -12.00 3.70 -6.04
CA GLN A 153 -13.20 4.31 -5.47
C GLN A 153 -14.17 3.24 -4.96
N ARG A 154 -14.38 2.17 -5.73
CA ARG A 154 -15.23 1.05 -5.31
C ARG A 154 -14.64 0.30 -4.11
N ALA A 155 -13.32 0.08 -4.11
CA ALA A 155 -12.65 -0.53 -2.96
C ALA A 155 -12.81 0.33 -1.70
N LYS A 156 -12.69 1.66 -1.83
CA LYS A 156 -12.91 2.62 -0.74
C LYS A 156 -14.36 2.62 -0.26
N GLU A 157 -15.32 2.71 -1.18
CA GLU A 157 -16.75 2.74 -0.87
C GLU A 157 -17.17 1.49 -0.08
N VAL A 158 -16.74 0.31 -0.54
CA VAL A 158 -16.99 -0.95 0.17
C VAL A 158 -16.38 -0.92 1.57
N ALA A 159 -15.14 -0.43 1.72
CA ALA A 159 -14.50 -0.32 3.02
C ALA A 159 -15.20 0.69 3.96
N ASP A 160 -15.60 1.87 3.48
CA ASP A 160 -16.29 2.88 4.29
C ASP A 160 -17.64 2.36 4.82
N ILE A 161 -18.33 1.54 4.00
CA ILE A 161 -19.60 0.92 4.38
C ILE A 161 -19.36 -0.18 5.41
N LEU A 162 -18.50 -1.15 5.10
CA LEU A 162 -18.38 -2.39 5.86
C LEU A 162 -17.50 -2.26 7.12
N ILE A 163 -16.39 -1.53 7.03
CA ILE A 163 -15.36 -1.50 8.09
C ILE A 163 -15.72 -0.43 9.11
N ASN A 164 -15.64 -0.78 10.39
CA ASN A 164 -15.68 0.19 11.48
C ASN A 164 -14.29 0.84 11.64
N GLY A 165 -14.05 1.91 10.89
CA GLY A 165 -12.81 2.65 10.98
C GLY A 165 -12.73 3.71 9.90
N GLU A 166 -11.90 4.72 10.15
CA GLU A 166 -11.68 5.80 9.21
C GLU A 166 -10.71 5.33 8.12
N VAL A 167 -11.18 5.17 6.88
CA VAL A 167 -10.27 4.94 5.75
C VAL A 167 -9.39 6.17 5.56
N VAL A 168 -8.09 6.01 5.79
CA VAL A 168 -7.10 7.09 5.71
C VAL A 168 -6.29 7.04 4.42
N GLU A 169 -6.12 5.85 3.81
CA GLU A 169 -5.35 5.70 2.58
C GLU A 169 -5.83 4.48 1.75
N VAL A 170 -5.81 4.60 0.42
CA VAL A 170 -6.04 3.48 -0.51
C VAL A 170 -4.85 3.37 -1.46
N ARG A 171 -4.27 2.17 -1.53
CA ARG A 171 -3.07 1.89 -2.33
C ARG A 171 -3.35 0.82 -3.36
N LYS A 172 -2.84 0.95 -4.57
CA LYS A 172 -2.91 -0.09 -5.61
C LYS A 172 -1.59 -0.82 -5.72
N PHE A 173 -1.61 -2.15 -5.67
CA PHE A 173 -0.41 -2.94 -5.89
C PHE A 173 0.07 -2.77 -7.33
N SER A 174 1.31 -2.31 -7.47
CA SER A 174 2.04 -2.27 -8.75
C SER A 174 3.01 -3.45 -8.86
N ARG A 175 3.37 -4.06 -7.72
CA ARG A 175 4.21 -5.25 -7.64
C ARG A 175 4.05 -5.93 -6.28
N ILE A 176 4.11 -7.26 -6.28
CA ILE A 176 4.36 -8.09 -5.10
C ILE A 176 5.43 -9.13 -5.45
N THR A 177 6.27 -9.52 -4.48
CA THR A 177 7.14 -10.69 -4.59
C THR A 177 7.23 -11.38 -3.23
N ASP A 178 7.15 -12.69 -3.28
CA ASP A 178 7.32 -13.65 -2.19
C ASP A 178 8.79 -13.94 -1.88
N LYS A 179 9.71 -13.52 -2.76
CA LYS A 179 11.15 -13.74 -2.60
C LYS A 179 11.61 -13.32 -1.20
N ILE A 180 12.50 -14.15 -0.64
CA ILE A 180 13.14 -13.93 0.64
C ILE A 180 14.64 -13.85 0.39
N LYS A 181 15.26 -12.75 0.81
CA LYS A 181 16.72 -12.60 0.80
C LYS A 181 17.25 -12.88 2.19
N LYS A 182 18.19 -13.83 2.30
CA LYS A 182 18.89 -14.14 3.55
C LYS A 182 19.74 -12.94 3.96
N ASP A 183 19.63 -12.55 5.23
CA ASP A 183 20.47 -11.51 5.81
C ASP A 183 21.90 -12.03 6.00
N LYS A 184 22.87 -11.34 5.42
CA LYS A 184 24.31 -11.65 5.52
C LYS A 184 25.09 -10.63 6.36
N GLY A 185 24.42 -9.58 6.87
CA GLY A 185 25.03 -8.53 7.68
C GLY A 185 25.98 -7.57 6.95
N ASN A 186 26.19 -7.72 5.63
CA ASN A 186 27.10 -6.87 4.85
C ASN A 186 26.37 -5.70 4.20
N TYR A 187 26.02 -4.68 4.99
CA TYR A 187 25.38 -3.45 4.55
C TYR A 187 25.64 -2.30 5.52
N LEU A 188 25.53 -1.06 5.03
CA LEU A 188 25.50 0.12 5.90
C LEU A 188 24.08 0.29 6.48
N PRO A 189 23.92 0.82 7.72
CA PRO A 189 22.63 0.79 8.42
C PRO A 189 21.51 1.54 7.72
N SER A 190 21.68 2.84 7.48
CA SER A 190 20.70 3.69 6.81
C SER A 190 21.28 5.06 6.51
N LYS A 191 20.68 5.78 5.58
CA LYS A 191 20.88 7.21 5.34
C LYS A 191 19.53 7.88 5.11
N LYS A 192 19.42 9.14 5.51
CA LYS A 192 18.25 9.98 5.21
C LYS A 192 18.52 10.75 3.93
N VAL A 193 17.54 10.76 3.02
CA VAL A 193 17.58 11.54 1.79
C VAL A 193 16.48 12.59 1.84
N THR A 194 16.84 13.85 1.59
CA THR A 194 15.91 14.96 1.47
C THR A 194 15.96 15.50 0.05
N ILE A 195 14.78 15.60 -0.58
CA ILE A 195 14.60 16.08 -1.95
C ILE A 195 13.89 17.42 -1.92
N PHE A 196 14.44 18.42 -2.62
CA PHE A 196 13.94 19.79 -2.64
C PHE A 196 13.34 20.18 -4.00
N ASP A 197 12.32 21.05 -3.97
CA ASP A 197 11.74 21.72 -5.15
C ASP A 197 11.98 23.24 -5.09
N GLY A 198 13.03 23.71 -5.76
CA GLY A 198 13.33 25.12 -5.99
C GLY A 198 14.22 25.78 -4.93
N GLY A 199 15.21 25.06 -4.41
CA GLY A 199 16.18 25.51 -3.39
C GLY A 199 15.91 24.92 -2.00
N ILE A 200 16.85 25.08 -1.07
CA ILE A 200 16.83 24.44 0.26
C ILE A 200 15.63 24.86 1.12
N ASP A 201 15.12 26.08 0.93
CA ASP A 201 14.05 26.68 1.76
C ASP A 201 12.63 26.43 1.24
N LYS A 202 12.47 25.60 0.21
CA LYS A 202 11.16 25.29 -0.39
C LYS A 202 10.67 23.89 -0.01
N PHE A 203 9.51 23.52 -0.56
CA PHE A 203 8.88 22.22 -0.33
C PHE A 203 9.90 21.10 -0.51
N HIS A 204 10.06 20.30 0.54
CA HIS A 204 10.94 19.16 0.54
C HIS A 204 10.19 17.94 1.08
N TYR A 205 10.67 16.76 0.72
CA TYR A 205 10.28 15.54 1.41
C TYR A 205 11.52 14.72 1.77
N THR A 206 11.50 14.19 2.98
CA THR A 206 12.60 13.39 3.54
C THR A 206 12.14 11.96 3.72
N PHE A 207 13.02 11.02 3.40
CA PHE A 207 12.78 9.61 3.65
C PHE A 207 14.09 8.90 4.01
N LYS A 208 13.96 7.71 4.60
CA LYS A 208 15.09 6.89 5.02
C LYS A 208 15.30 5.76 4.01
N ILE A 209 16.54 5.56 3.57
CA ILE A 209 16.96 4.35 2.86
C ILE A 209 17.50 3.38 3.92
N PRO A 210 16.83 2.26 4.20
CA PRO A 210 17.36 1.24 5.10
C PRO A 210 18.37 0.35 4.38
N LYS A 211 19.33 -0.21 5.13
CA LYS A 211 20.23 -1.30 4.72
C LYS A 211 20.90 -1.00 3.38
N LEU A 212 21.67 0.08 3.32
CA LEU A 212 22.36 0.49 2.10
C LEU A 212 23.44 -0.53 1.72
N LYS A 213 23.71 -0.65 0.43
CA LYS A 213 24.83 -1.48 -0.03
C LYS A 213 26.13 -1.03 0.65
N SER A 214 26.98 -1.99 1.00
CA SER A 214 28.18 -1.73 1.80
C SER A 214 29.22 -0.83 1.11
N ASN A 215 29.17 -0.72 -0.21
CA ASN A 215 30.09 0.06 -1.03
C ASN A 215 29.45 1.30 -1.69
N ILE A 216 28.26 1.72 -1.25
CA ILE A 216 27.61 2.89 -1.84
C ILE A 216 28.13 4.20 -1.24
N ASP A 217 28.40 5.18 -2.09
CA ASP A 217 28.70 6.56 -1.69
C ASP A 217 27.49 7.48 -1.89
N ASP A 218 27.61 8.71 -1.37
CA ASP A 218 26.51 9.68 -1.43
C ASP A 218 26.24 10.20 -2.85
N LEU A 219 27.24 10.23 -3.72
CA LEU A 219 27.08 10.67 -5.11
C LEU A 219 26.18 9.70 -5.88
N LEU A 220 26.39 8.39 -5.72
CA LEU A 220 25.52 7.37 -6.33
C LEU A 220 24.08 7.44 -5.83
N ILE A 221 23.88 7.77 -4.54
CA ILE A 221 22.54 7.96 -3.98
C ILE A 221 21.87 9.18 -4.62
N ILE A 222 22.59 10.30 -4.73
CA ILE A 222 22.10 11.53 -5.34
C ILE A 222 21.76 11.30 -6.82
N ASP A 223 22.66 10.69 -7.59
CA ASP A 223 22.45 10.42 -9.02
C ASP A 223 21.27 9.49 -9.25
N SER A 224 21.17 8.41 -8.47
CA SER A 224 20.03 7.49 -8.58
C SER A 224 18.72 8.18 -8.19
N ALA A 225 18.72 9.04 -7.17
CA ALA A 225 17.55 9.81 -6.79
C ALA A 225 17.14 10.83 -7.87
N ASN A 226 18.09 11.55 -8.47
CA ASN A 226 17.85 12.50 -9.56
C ASN A 226 17.25 11.83 -10.80
N ASN A 227 17.67 10.60 -11.10
CA ASN A 227 17.22 9.86 -12.27
C ASN A 227 15.84 9.22 -12.09
N ASN A 228 15.51 8.83 -10.86
CA ASN A 228 14.38 7.93 -10.61
C ASN A 228 13.27 8.53 -9.74
N LEU A 229 13.54 9.60 -8.99
CA LEU A 229 12.59 10.22 -8.07
C LEU A 229 12.14 11.58 -8.60
N GLN A 230 11.01 12.05 -8.06
CA GLN A 230 10.39 13.31 -8.45
C GLN A 230 9.80 14.01 -7.24
N ILE A 231 9.52 15.30 -7.39
CA ILE A 231 8.79 16.10 -6.41
C ILE A 231 7.73 16.91 -7.16
N ALA A 232 6.46 16.81 -6.78
CA ALA A 232 5.35 17.51 -7.46
C ALA A 232 5.31 17.32 -9.01
N ASN A 233 5.76 16.15 -9.49
CA ASN A 233 5.97 15.77 -10.91
C ASN A 233 7.19 16.42 -11.62
N ASN A 234 7.97 17.23 -10.92
CA ASN A 234 9.22 17.80 -11.39
C ASN A 234 10.41 16.93 -11.00
N LYS A 235 11.54 17.11 -11.70
CA LYS A 235 12.82 16.59 -11.22
C LYS A 235 13.23 17.35 -9.94
N PRO A 236 13.95 16.70 -9.03
CA PRO A 236 14.59 17.38 -7.90
C PRO A 236 15.42 18.57 -8.36
N SER A 237 15.34 19.69 -7.64
CA SER A 237 16.29 20.80 -7.86
C SER A 237 17.58 20.61 -7.06
N ASP A 238 17.48 19.92 -5.92
CA ASP A 238 18.59 19.60 -5.03
C ASP A 238 18.26 18.32 -4.23
N ILE A 239 19.30 17.59 -3.83
CA ILE A 239 19.22 16.35 -3.05
C ILE A 239 20.32 16.34 -2.01
N LYS A 240 19.94 16.14 -0.74
CA LYS A 240 20.88 16.01 0.37
C LYS A 240 20.79 14.64 1.01
N VAL A 241 21.95 14.08 1.33
CA VAL A 241 22.10 12.81 2.01
C VAL A 241 22.72 13.04 3.38
N TYR A 242 22.10 12.47 4.42
CA TYR A 242 22.53 12.56 5.80
C TYR A 242 22.71 11.16 6.39
N SER A 243 23.65 11.05 7.33
CA SER A 243 23.84 9.84 8.15
C SER A 243 22.61 9.52 9.02
#